data_AF-A0A376W4V4-F1
#
_entry.id   AF-A0A376W4V4-F1
#
_cell.length_a   1.000
_cell.length_b   1.000
_cell.length_c   1.000
_cell.angle_alpha   90.00
_cell.angle_beta   90.00
_cell.angle_gamma   90.00
#
_symmetry.space_group_name_H-M   'P 1'
#
loop_
_entity.id
_entity.type
_entity.pdbx_description
1 polymer ?
#
loop_
_entity_poly.entity_id
_entity_poly.type
_entity_poly.pdbx_seq_one_letter_code
_entity_poly.pdbx_strand_id
1 'polypeptide(L)'
;MNNEGAILANEFSASRVKVLHANISRCGISNVALTHFDGRVFGAAVPEMFDAILLDAPCSGEGVVRKDPDALKNWSPESNQEIAATQRELIDSAFMHYVLAVRWFTRPVP
;
A
#
# COMPACT_ATOMS: atom_id res chain seq x y z
N MET A 1 -13.74 -4.22 9.39
CA MET A 1 -14.04 -5.63 9.03
C MET A 1 -14.48 -6.46 10.24
N ASN A 2 -15.00 -5.87 11.33
CA ASN A 2 -15.45 -6.60 12.55
C ASN A 2 -14.50 -7.69 13.08
N ASN A 3 -13.18 -7.53 12.92
CA ASN A 3 -12.15 -8.55 13.20
C ASN A 3 -12.33 -9.90 12.47
N GLU A 4 -13.03 -9.90 11.34
CA GLU A 4 -13.18 -11.05 10.45
C GLU A 4 -12.25 -10.95 9.23
N GLY A 5 -11.92 -12.09 8.63
CA GLY A 5 -10.94 -12.19 7.55
C GLY A 5 -9.50 -12.02 8.04
N ALA A 6 -8.60 -11.63 7.14
CA ALA A 6 -7.20 -11.35 7.46
C ALA A 6 -6.72 -10.11 6.71
N ILE A 7 -5.83 -9.34 7.33
CA ILE A 7 -5.20 -8.15 6.78
C ILE A 7 -3.69 -8.34 6.83
N LEU A 8 -3.02 -8.14 5.70
CA LEU A 8 -1.56 -8.01 5.66
C LEU A 8 -1.21 -6.52 5.65
N ALA A 9 -0.68 -6.00 6.75
CA ALA A 9 -0.25 -4.61 6.86
C ALA A 9 1.28 -4.53 6.68
N ASN A 10 1.71 -4.02 5.53
CA ASN A 10 3.11 -3.79 5.24
C ASN A 10 3.51 -2.35 5.57
N GLU A 11 4.67 -2.17 6.21
CA GLU A 11 5.25 -0.85 6.45
C GLU A 11 6.74 -0.89 6.08
N PHE A 12 7.17 0.03 5.22
CA PHE A 12 8.57 0.09 4.74
C PHE A 12 9.53 0.69 5.77
N SER A 13 9.04 1.52 6.69
CA SER A 13 9.87 2.15 7.71
C SER A 13 9.87 1.35 9.01
N ALA A 14 11.01 0.74 9.34
CA ALA A 14 11.18 -0.04 10.57
C ALA A 14 10.80 0.72 11.85
N SER A 15 11.01 2.05 11.90
CA SER A 15 10.62 2.87 13.05
C SER A 15 9.09 2.98 13.16
N ARG A 16 8.38 3.07 12.04
CA ARG A 16 6.91 3.14 12.00
C ARG A 16 6.23 1.80 12.23
N VAL A 17 6.88 0.66 11.93
CA VAL A 17 6.33 -0.68 12.24
C VAL A 17 5.97 -0.80 13.72
N LYS A 18 6.81 -0.27 14.62
CA LYS A 18 6.56 -0.28 16.08
C LYS A 18 5.32 0.53 16.45
N VAL A 19 5.17 1.71 15.82
CA VAL A 19 4.00 2.58 16.02
C VAL A 19 2.73 1.93 15.50
N LEU A 20 2.81 1.29 14.33
CA LEU A 20 1.70 0.55 13.74
C LEU A 20 1.26 -0.61 14.63
N HIS A 21 2.19 -1.43 15.13
CA HIS A 21 1.90 -2.51 16.07
C HIS A 21 1.24 -1.99 17.36
N ALA A 22 1.75 -0.90 17.93
CA ALA A 22 1.15 -0.28 19.11
C ALA A 22 -0.29 0.19 18.86
N ASN A 23 -0.56 0.78 17.68
CA ASN A 23 -1.90 1.20 17.29
C ASN A 23 -2.86 0.00 17.11
N ILE A 24 -2.42 -1.07 16.45
CA ILE A 24 -3.20 -2.31 16.26
C ILE A 24 -3.59 -2.89 17.61
N SER A 25 -2.63 -3.02 18.53
CA SER A 25 -2.85 -3.54 19.87
C SER A 25 -3.81 -2.66 20.68
N ARG A 26 -3.61 -1.32 20.66
CA ARG A 26 -4.48 -0.37 21.37
C ARG A 26 -5.92 -0.39 20.87
N CYS A 27 -6.13 -0.61 19.57
CA CYS A 27 -7.45 -0.68 18.96
C CYS A 27 -8.13 -2.07 19.08
N GLY A 28 -7.46 -3.07 19.66
CA GLY A 28 -8.02 -4.42 19.81
C GLY A 28 -8.21 -5.16 18.49
N ILE A 29 -7.38 -4.85 17.48
CA ILE A 29 -7.46 -5.49 16.17
C ILE A 29 -6.68 -6.80 16.23
N SER A 30 -7.33 -7.93 15.90
CA SER A 30 -6.76 -9.27 16.08
C SER A 30 -6.48 -10.01 14.76
N ASN A 31 -6.93 -9.47 13.63
CA ASN A 31 -6.86 -10.12 12.32
C ASN A 31 -5.80 -9.50 11.39
N VAL A 32 -4.71 -8.97 11.95
CA VAL A 32 -3.64 -8.32 11.17
C VAL A 32 -2.31 -9.06 11.32
N ALA A 33 -1.70 -9.40 10.19
CA ALA A 33 -0.29 -9.77 10.10
C ALA A 33 0.54 -8.56 9.66
N LEU A 34 1.72 -8.36 10.28
CA LEU A 34 2.62 -7.26 9.97
C LEU A 34 3.82 -7.74 9.16
N THR A 35 4.19 -6.98 8.14
CA THR A 35 5.39 -7.21 7.33
C THR A 35 6.18 -5.92 7.16
N HIS A 36 7.47 -6.08 6.83
CA HIS A 36 8.39 -4.97 6.58
C HIS A 36 9.20 -5.27 5.33
N PHE A 37 8.60 -4.95 4.18
CA PHE A 37 9.19 -5.10 2.86
C PHE A 37 8.97 -3.85 2.03
N ASP A 38 9.77 -3.74 0.97
CA ASP A 38 9.50 -2.82 -0.11
C ASP A 38 8.22 -3.24 -0.84
N GLY A 39 7.27 -2.32 -0.96
CA GLY A 39 5.97 -2.55 -1.62
C GLY A 39 6.08 -3.13 -3.03
N ARG A 40 7.22 -2.90 -3.71
CA ARG A 40 7.48 -3.33 -5.09
C ARG A 40 7.78 -4.82 -5.24
N VAL A 41 8.18 -5.51 -4.16
CA VAL A 41 8.57 -6.94 -4.24
C VAL A 41 7.36 -7.86 -4.23
N PHE A 42 6.24 -7.34 -3.72
CA PHE A 42 5.03 -8.08 -3.52
C PHE A 42 4.54 -8.68 -4.84
N GLY A 43 4.32 -7.89 -5.89
CA GLY A 43 3.77 -8.34 -7.18
C GLY A 43 4.31 -9.68 -7.71
N ALA A 44 5.61 -9.95 -7.52
CA ALA A 44 6.24 -11.20 -7.90
C ALA A 44 6.25 -12.29 -6.80
N ALA A 45 6.28 -11.90 -5.52
CA ALA A 45 6.42 -12.83 -4.40
C ALA A 45 5.12 -13.59 -4.07
N VAL A 46 3.96 -12.92 -4.16
CA VAL A 46 2.66 -13.53 -3.81
C VAL A 46 1.52 -13.07 -4.74
N PRO A 47 1.53 -13.51 -6.01
CA PRO A 47 0.51 -13.13 -6.99
C PRO A 47 -0.87 -13.63 -6.59
N GLU A 48 -1.91 -12.88 -6.96
CA GLU A 48 -3.33 -13.27 -6.79
C GLU A 48 -3.70 -13.72 -5.36
N MET A 49 -3.22 -12.99 -4.35
CA MET A 49 -3.42 -13.38 -2.95
C MET A 49 -4.56 -12.60 -2.25
N PHE A 50 -4.92 -11.42 -2.75
CA PHE A 50 -5.83 -10.51 -2.06
C PHE A 50 -7.08 -10.19 -2.88
N ASP A 51 -8.24 -10.20 -2.22
CA ASP A 51 -9.52 -9.75 -2.78
C ASP A 51 -9.60 -8.21 -2.89
N ALA A 52 -8.81 -7.50 -2.09
CA ALA A 52 -8.75 -6.05 -2.05
C ALA A 52 -7.38 -5.58 -1.55
N ILE A 53 -6.88 -4.49 -2.14
CA ILE A 53 -5.60 -3.88 -1.76
C ILE A 53 -5.81 -2.39 -1.60
N LEU A 54 -5.28 -1.84 -0.50
CA LEU A 54 -5.16 -0.40 -0.29
C LEU A 54 -3.70 -0.01 -0.44
N LEU A 55 -3.38 0.77 -1.47
CA LEU A 55 -2.07 1.36 -1.66
C LEU A 55 -2.10 2.83 -1.23
N ASP A 56 -1.56 3.12 -0.04
CA ASP A 56 -1.26 4.48 0.40
C ASP A 56 0.19 4.82 -0.02
N ALA A 57 0.34 5.38 -1.21
CA ALA A 57 1.64 5.60 -1.81
C ALA A 57 2.31 6.89 -1.27
N PRO A 58 3.65 6.92 -1.14
CA PRO A 58 4.35 8.17 -0.84
C PRO A 58 4.00 9.21 -1.91
N CYS A 59 3.68 10.41 -1.47
CA CYS A 59 3.35 11.54 -2.35
C CYS A 59 4.19 12.76 -1.97
N SER A 60 4.14 13.79 -2.81
CA SER A 60 4.85 15.05 -2.67
C SER A 60 4.40 15.92 -1.49
N GLY A 61 3.34 15.52 -0.78
CA GLY A 61 3.02 16.04 0.55
C GLY A 61 2.41 17.45 0.57
N GLU A 62 1.99 18.01 -0.56
CA GLU A 62 1.50 19.39 -0.65
C GLU A 62 0.24 19.64 0.20
N GLY A 63 -0.56 18.60 0.43
CA GLY A 63 -1.74 18.66 1.29
C GLY A 63 -1.42 18.80 2.79
N VAL A 64 -0.16 18.59 3.21
CA VAL A 64 0.25 18.55 4.61
C VAL A 64 0.69 19.92 5.14
N VAL A 65 0.81 20.94 4.26
CA VAL A 65 1.29 22.30 4.61
C VAL A 65 0.53 22.93 5.78
N ARG A 66 -0.77 22.63 5.94
CA ARG A 66 -1.56 23.13 7.07
C ARG A 66 -1.10 22.62 8.43
N LYS A 67 -0.50 21.42 8.47
CA LYS A 67 0.00 20.76 9.68
C LYS A 67 1.49 21.00 9.89
N ASP A 68 2.25 21.11 8.81
CA ASP A 68 3.69 21.35 8.81
C ASP A 68 4.03 22.42 7.78
N PRO A 69 4.33 23.67 8.21
CA PRO A 69 4.72 24.75 7.32
C PRO A 69 5.96 24.44 6.47
N ASP A 70 6.83 23.54 6.93
CA ASP A 70 8.07 23.15 6.25
C ASP A 70 7.87 21.96 5.30
N ALA A 71 6.63 21.45 5.13
CA ALA A 71 6.33 20.27 4.31
C ALA A 71 6.80 20.40 2.85
N LEU A 72 6.87 21.62 2.31
CA LEU A 72 7.30 21.89 0.93
C LEU A 72 8.78 22.26 0.80
N LYS A 73 9.57 22.18 1.89
CA LYS A 73 10.96 22.63 1.89
C LYS A 73 11.83 21.97 0.82
N ASN A 74 11.56 20.70 0.49
CA ASN A 74 12.27 19.93 -0.53
C ASN A 74 11.42 19.67 -1.78
N TRP A 75 10.34 20.42 -1.97
CA TRP A 75 9.46 20.25 -3.11
C TRP A 75 10.10 20.81 -4.37
N SER A 76 10.12 20.04 -5.45
CA SER A 76 10.45 20.51 -6.79
C SER A 76 9.71 19.69 -7.86
N PRO A 77 9.57 20.21 -9.10
CA PRO A 77 9.04 19.44 -10.21
C PRO A 77 9.82 18.13 -10.45
N GLU A 78 11.13 18.13 -10.26
CA GLU A 78 11.99 16.97 -10.41
C GLU A 78 11.70 15.93 -9.32
N SER A 79 11.59 16.34 -8.04
CA SER A 79 11.22 15.43 -6.96
C SER A 79 9.84 14.80 -7.19
N ASN A 80 8.91 15.55 -7.79
CA ASN A 80 7.58 15.03 -8.10
C ASN A 80 7.62 13.95 -9.19
N GLN A 81 8.52 14.06 -10.18
CA GLN A 81 8.70 13.03 -11.20
C GLN A 81 9.28 11.74 -10.60
N GLU A 82 10.26 11.86 -9.70
CA GLU A 82 10.83 10.70 -8.98
C GLU A 82 9.79 10.00 -8.10
N ILE A 83 8.97 10.78 -7.39
CA ILE A 83 7.85 10.27 -6.59
C ILE A 83 6.83 9.57 -7.49
N ALA A 84 6.45 10.18 -8.62
CA ALA A 84 5.51 9.60 -9.57
C ALA A 84 6.02 8.29 -10.18
N ALA A 85 7.32 8.18 -10.47
CA ALA A 85 7.95 6.94 -10.92
C ALA A 85 7.83 5.84 -9.85
N THR A 86 8.12 6.18 -8.59
CA THR A 86 7.98 5.24 -7.46
C THR A 86 6.53 4.80 -7.28
N GLN A 87 5.56 5.72 -7.37
CA GLN A 87 4.13 5.41 -7.30
C GLN A 87 3.69 4.45 -8.41
N ARG A 88 4.27 4.56 -9.61
CA ARG A 88 4.00 3.66 -10.74
C ARG A 88 4.47 2.24 -10.45
N GLU A 89 5.69 2.07 -9.96
CA GLU A 89 6.21 0.75 -9.58
C GLU A 89 5.37 0.11 -8.46
N LEU A 90 4.90 0.91 -7.50
CA LEU A 90 4.05 0.43 -6.41
C LEU A 90 2.66 0.00 -6.87
N ILE A 91 2.01 0.77 -7.75
CA ILE A 91 0.68 0.39 -8.26
C ILE A 91 0.76 -0.83 -9.18
N ASP A 92 1.83 -0.97 -9.96
CA ASP A 92 2.05 -2.15 -10.80
C ASP A 92 2.22 -3.40 -9.91
N SER A 93 3.03 -3.33 -8.86
CA SER A 93 3.18 -4.41 -7.88
C SER A 93 1.86 -4.76 -7.18
N ALA A 94 1.10 -3.74 -6.74
CA ALA A 94 -0.20 -3.93 -6.12
C ALA A 94 -1.22 -4.56 -7.08
N PHE A 95 -1.19 -4.21 -8.35
CA PHE A 95 -2.10 -4.76 -9.34
C PHE A 95 -1.82 -6.25 -9.63
N MET A 96 -0.55 -6.66 -9.67
CA MET A 96 -0.18 -8.07 -9.83
C MET A 96 -0.59 -8.94 -8.63
N HIS A 97 -0.69 -8.33 -7.45
CA HIS A 97 -1.13 -8.97 -6.21
C HIS A 97 -2.63 -9.21 -6.11
N TYR A 98 -3.41 -8.36 -6.78
CA TYR A 98 -4.85 -8.44 -6.76
C TYR A 98 -5.28 -9.74 -7.43
N VAL A 99 -6.23 -10.47 -6.84
CA VAL A 99 -6.93 -11.55 -7.54
C VAL A 99 -7.71 -10.90 -8.68
N LEU A 100 -7.05 -10.73 -9.81
CA LEU A 100 -7.74 -10.48 -11.04
C LEU A 100 -8.49 -11.77 -11.30
N ALA A 101 -9.81 -11.73 -11.12
CA ALA A 101 -10.71 -12.60 -11.85
C ALA A 101 -10.57 -12.31 -13.36
N VAL A 102 -9.38 -12.55 -13.92
CA VAL A 102 -9.16 -12.92 -15.32
C VAL A 102 -9.46 -14.41 -15.44
N ARG A 103 -10.56 -14.85 -14.80
CA ARG A 103 -11.45 -15.75 -15.49
C ARG A 103 -12.04 -14.90 -16.61
N TRP A 104 -11.30 -14.84 -17.73
CA TRP A 104 -11.88 -14.52 -19.02
C TRP A 104 -13.26 -15.16 -19.03
N PHE A 105 -14.32 -14.35 -19.06
CA PHE A 105 -15.61 -14.80 -19.50
C PHE A 105 -15.46 -15.13 -20.99
N THR A 106 -14.78 -16.22 -21.32
CA THR A 106 -15.08 -17.03 -22.49
C THR A 106 -16.29 -17.89 -22.14
N ARG A 107 -17.40 -17.26 -21.73
CA ARG A 107 -18.70 -17.90 -21.91
C ARG A 107 -19.05 -17.70 -23.38
N PRO A 108 -19.19 -18.78 -24.18
CA PRO A 108 -19.80 -18.64 -25.49
C PRO A 108 -21.22 -18.11 -25.25
N VAL A 109 -21.54 -16.99 -25.90
CA VAL A 109 -22.92 -16.50 -25.98
C VAL A 109 -23.69 -17.51 -26.84
N PRO A 110 -24.87 -17.99 -26.41
CA PRO A 110 -25.73 -18.82 -27.26
C PRO A 110 -26.29 -18.03 -28.46
#